data_AF-A0A6G7ZK13-F1
#
_entry.id   AF-A0A6G7ZK13-F1
#
_cell.length_a   1.000
_cell.length_b   1.000
_cell.length_c   1.000
_cell.angle_alpha   90.00
_cell.angle_beta   90.00
_cell.angle_gamma   90.00
#
_symmetry.space_group_name_H-M   'P 1'
#
loop_
_entity.id
_entity.type
_entity.pdbx_description
1 polymer ?
#
loop_
_entity_poly.entity_id
_entity_poly.type
_entity_poly.pdbx_seq_one_letter_code
_entity_poly.pdbx_strand_id
1 'polypeptide(L)' 'MELENYLARARDARAAADAATLDNVRDQCLRAEEAWLSMARRIERLNVMQERNEAAKAAERARETLG' A
#
# COMPACT_ATOMS: atom_id res chain seq x y z
N MET A 1 -1.88 9.62 -2.66
CA MET A 1 -0.93 9.67 -3.78
C MET A 1 0.01 8.46 -3.81
N GLU A 2 0.94 8.25 -2.86
CA GLU A 2 1.91 7.13 -2.95
C GLU A 2 1.27 5.73 -2.93
N LEU A 3 0.26 5.50 -2.08
CA LEU A 3 -0.47 4.23 -2.06
C LEU A 3 -1.16 3.94 -3.40
N GLU A 4 -1.91 4.91 -3.93
CA GLU A 4 -2.63 4.76 -5.21
C GLU A 4 -1.66 4.55 -6.38
N ASN A 5 -0.48 5.18 -6.35
CA ASN A 5 0.57 4.98 -7.36
C ASN A 5 1.08 3.53 -7.34
N TYR A 6 1.37 2.95 -6.17
CA TYR A 6 1.77 1.55 -6.07
C TYR A 6 0.66 0.59 -6.51
N LEU A 7 -0.59 0.88 -6.14
CA LEU A 7 -1.74 0.08 -6.58
C LEU A 7 -1.97 0.18 -8.09
N ALA A 8 -1.76 1.34 -8.71
CA ALA A 8 -1.85 1.52 -10.15
C ALA A 8 -0.78 0.68 -10.86
N ARG A 9 0.48 0.76 -10.41
CA ARG A 9 1.57 -0.04 -10.97
C ARG A 9 1.36 -1.55 -10.82
N ALA A 10 0.79 -1.99 -9.70
CA ALA A 10 0.41 -3.39 -9.52
C ALA A 10 -0.64 -3.83 -10.56
N ARG A 11 -1.67 -3.00 -10.79
CA ARG A 11 -2.70 -3.25 -11.81
C ARG A 11 -2.12 -3.29 -13.22
N ASP A 12 -1.23 -2.36 -13.55
CA ASP A 12 -0.57 -2.33 -14.86
C ASP A 12 0.29 -3.58 -15.09
N ALA A 13 1.05 -4.00 -14.07
CA ALA A 13 1.85 -5.23 -14.12
C ALA A 13 0.97 -6.48 -14.29
N ARG A 14 -0.19 -6.53 -13.61
CA ARG A 14 -1.16 -7.60 -13.78
C ARG A 14 -1.73 -7.65 -15.20
N ALA A 15 -2.16 -6.51 -15.73
CA ALA A 15 -2.66 -6.43 -17.09
C ALA A 15 -1.60 -6.87 -18.13
N ALA A 16 -0.32 -6.53 -17.89
CA ALA A 16 0.79 -7.00 -18.71
C ALA A 16 1.00 -8.52 -18.61
N ALA A 17 0.87 -9.11 -17.41
CA ALA A 17 0.95 -10.56 -17.23
C ALA A 17 -0.17 -11.30 -17.97
N ASP A 18 -1.40 -10.76 -17.91
CA ASP A 18 -2.57 -11.32 -18.58
C ASP A 18 -2.43 -11.26 -20.11
N ALA A 19 -1.79 -10.21 -20.64
CA ALA A 19 -1.51 -10.05 -22.07
C ALA A 19 -0.28 -10.83 -22.57
N ALA A 20 0.58 -11.33 -21.67
CA ALA A 20 1.82 -12.00 -22.04
C ALA A 20 1.55 -13.37 -22.69
N THR A 21 2.18 -13.58 -23.85
CA THR A 21 2.13 -14.83 -24.63
C THR A 21 3.28 -15.80 -24.30
N LEU A 22 4.32 -15.32 -23.60
CA LEU A 22 5.43 -16.13 -23.13
C LEU A 22 5.39 -16.25 -21.60
N ASP A 23 5.56 -17.47 -21.10
CA ASP A 23 5.50 -17.75 -19.65
C ASP A 23 6.56 -16.98 -18.86
N ASN A 24 7.78 -16.86 -19.39
CA ASN A 24 8.86 -16.11 -18.73
C ASN A 24 8.54 -14.61 -18.57
N VAL A 25 7.83 -14.02 -19.53
CA VAL A 25 7.36 -12.63 -19.47
C VAL A 25 6.22 -12.51 -18.47
N ARG A 26 5.25 -13.43 -18.52
CA ARG A 26 4.14 -13.48 -17.57
C ARG A 26 4.65 -13.55 -16.13
N ASP A 27 5.57 -14.46 -15.84
CA ASP A 27 6.15 -14.63 -14.51
C ASP A 27 6.90 -13.38 -14.04
N GLN A 28 7.63 -12.71 -14.94
CA GLN A 28 8.30 -11.45 -14.60
C GLN A 28 7.30 -10.35 -14.28
N CYS A 29 6.19 -10.25 -15.02
CA CYS A 29 5.11 -9.30 -14.75
C CYS A 29 4.41 -9.59 -13.41
N LEU A 30 4.15 -10.86 -13.08
CA LEU A 30 3.56 -11.26 -11.79
C LEU A 30 4.50 -10.94 -10.62
N ARG A 31 5.82 -11.16 -10.77
CA ARG A 31 6.80 -10.71 -9.76
C ARG A 31 6.80 -9.20 -9.57
N ALA A 32 6.62 -8.44 -10.65
CA ALA A 32 6.52 -6.99 -10.56
C ALA A 32 5.23 -6.55 -9.84
N GLU A 33 4.08 -7.16 -10.15
CA GLU A 33 2.81 -6.94 -9.44
C GLU A 33 3.00 -7.16 -7.93
N GLU A 34 3.59 -8.29 -7.53
CA GLU A 34 3.80 -8.62 -6.13
C GLU A 34 4.72 -7.60 -5.42
N ALA A 35 5.78 -7.15 -6.09
CA ALA A 35 6.67 -6.13 -5.54
C ALA A 35 5.94 -4.80 -5.28
N TRP A 36 5.09 -4.37 -6.22
CA TRP A 36 4.28 -3.15 -6.06
C TRP A 36 3.24 -3.31 -4.95
N LEU A 37 2.55 -4.46 -4.87
CA LEU A 37 1.60 -4.75 -3.80
C LEU A 37 2.27 -4.78 -2.42
N SER A 38 3.51 -5.28 -2.34
CA SER A 38 4.28 -5.26 -1.09
C SER A 38 4.54 -3.83 -0.59
N MET A 39 4.88 -2.91 -1.50
CA MET A 39 5.06 -1.50 -1.17
C MET A 39 3.74 -0.83 -0.78
N ALA A 40 2.65 -1.09 -1.51
CA ALA A 40 1.32 -0.59 -1.17
C ALA A 40 0.92 -0.99 0.26
N ARG A 41 1.04 -2.28 0.60
CA ARG A 41 0.74 -2.80 1.95
C ARG A 41 1.62 -2.15 3.03
N ARG A 42 2.88 -1.82 2.71
CA ARG A 42 3.77 -1.11 3.65
C ARG A 42 3.25 0.29 3.95
N ILE A 43 2.81 1.03 2.93
CA ILE A 43 2.24 2.37 3.10
C ILE A 43 0.92 2.30 3.87
N GLU A 44 0.02 1.36 3.55
CA GLU A 44 -1.23 1.16 4.30
C GLU A 44 -0.97 0.94 5.79
N ARG A 45 -0.02 0.07 6.15
CA ARG A 45 0.34 -0.16 7.56
C ARG A 45 0.86 1.10 8.25
N LEU A 46 1.64 1.93 7.55
CA LEU A 46 2.14 3.19 8.10
C LEU A 46 1.01 4.18 8.35
N ASN A 47 0.07 4.31 7.40
CA ASN A 47 -1.09 5.19 7.55
C ASN A 47 -1.94 4.78 8.75
N VAL A 48 -2.26 3.48 8.88
CA VAL A 48 -3.02 2.96 10.02
C VAL A 48 -2.30 3.23 11.35
N MET A 49 -0.98 3.08 11.39
CA MET A 49 -0.20 3.37 12.60
C MET A 49 -0.24 4.87 12.95
N GLN A 50 -0.14 5.74 11.95
CA GLN A 50 -0.22 7.18 12.13
C GLN A 50 -1.58 7.60 12.67
N GLU A 51 -2.68 7.13 12.06
CA GLU A 51 -4.04 7.41 12.50
C GLU A 51 -4.27 6.98 13.97
N ARG A 52 -3.80 5.78 14.34
CA ARG A 52 -3.87 5.29 15.72
C ARG A 52 -3.10 6.17 16.70
N ASN A 53 -1.88 6.57 16.33
CA ASN A 53 -1.04 7.42 17.17
C ASN A 53 -1.64 8.82 17.34
N GLU A 54 -2.21 9.38 16.28
CA GLU A 54 -2.89 10.68 16.33
C GLU A 54 -4.13 10.63 17.20
N ALA A 55 -4.94 9.57 17.09
CA ALA A 55 -6.11 9.35 17.95
C ALA A 55 -5.71 9.22 19.43
N ALA A 56 -4.64 8.47 19.73
CA ALA A 56 -4.13 8.32 21.10
C ALA A 56 -3.67 9.67 21.69
N LYS A 57 -2.90 10.45 20.92
CA LYS A 57 -2.45 11.80 21.31
C LYS A 57 -3.60 12.79 21.47
N ALA A 58 -4.65 12.67 20.66
CA ALA A 58 -5.85 13.51 20.79
C ALA A 58 -6.62 13.17 22.07
N ALA A 59 -6.75 11.87 22.39
CA ALA A 59 -7.39 11.42 23.62
C ALA A 59 -6.61 11.85 24.88
N GLU A 60 -5.28 11.80 24.85
CA GLU A 60 -4.43 12.28 25.94
C GLU A 60 -4.61 13.79 26.18
N ARG A 61 -4.49 14.62 25.12
CA ARG A 61 -4.74 16.07 25.20
C ARG A 61 -6.15 16.40 25.70
N ALA A 62 -7.16 15.65 25.29
CA ALA A 62 -8.53 15.84 25.77
C ALA A 62 -8.66 15.54 27.27
N ARG A 63 -7.96 14.51 27.79
CA ARG A 63 -7.92 14.21 29.23
C ARG A 63 -7.22 15.31 30.01
N GLU A 64 -6.10 15.83 29.51
CA GLU A 64 -5.37 16.94 30.14
C GLU A 64 -6.17 18.24 30.17
N THR A 65 -7.04 18.48 29.19
CA THR A 65 -7.84 19.72 29.12
C THR A 65 -9.10 19.66 30.00
N LEU A 66 -9.55 18.45 30.37
CA LEU A 66 -10.75 18.22 31.20
C LEU A 66 -10.45 17.99 32.68
N GLY A 67 -9.17 17.82 33.05
CA GLY A 67 -8.70 17.71 34.45
C GLY A 67 -8.16 19.03 34.96
#